data_AF-A0A7L3G5X4-F1
#
_entry.id   AF-A0A7L3G5X4-F1
#
_cell.length_a   1.000
_cell.length_b   1.000
_cell.length_c   1.000
_cell.angle_alpha   90.00
_cell.angle_beta   90.00
_cell.angle_gamma   90.00
#
_symmetry.space_group_name_H-M   'P 1'
#
loop_
_entity.id
_entity.type
_entity.pdbx_description
1 polymer ?
#
loop_
_entity_poly.entity_id
_entity_poly.type
_entity_poly.pdbx_seq_one_letter_code
_entity_poly.pdbx_strand_id
1 'polypeptide(L)'
;MTELEQHLQSIPHTLAMNPQAQALRSLLEAVVVARNSRDAIAALGLLQKAVEGLLDATSGADADLLLRYRECHLLVLKALQDGRAYGSPWCNKQITRCLIECRDEYKYNVEAVELLIRNHLVNMQQYDLHLAQSMENGLNYMAVAFAMQLVKILLVDERSVAHVTEADLFHTIETLMRINAHSRGNAPEGLPQLMEVVRSNYEAMIDRAHGGPNFMMHSGISQASEYDDPPGLREKAEYLLREWVNLYHSAAAGRDSTKAFSAFVGQMHQQGILKTDDLITRFFRLCTEMCVEISYRAQAEQQHNPAANPTMIRAKCYHNLDAFVRLIALLVKHSGEATNTVTKINLLNKVLGIVVGVLLQDHDVRQSEFQQLPYHRIFIMLLLELNAPEHVLETINFQTLTAFCNTFHILRPTKAPGFVYAWLELISHRIFIARMLAHTPQQKGWPMYAQLLIDLFKYLAPFLRNVELTKPMQILYKGTLRVLLVLLHDFPEFLCDYHYGFCDVIPPNCIQLRNLILSAFPRNMRLPDPFTPNLKVGL
;
A
#
# COMPACT_ATOMS: atom_id res chain seq x y z
N MET A 1 15.04 28.47 10.40
CA MET A 1 15.77 29.48 11.18
C MET A 1 14.95 30.76 11.26
N THR A 2 14.66 31.43 10.13
CA THR A 2 13.81 32.64 10.09
C THR A 2 12.44 32.43 10.77
N GLU A 3 11.76 31.32 10.49
CA GLU A 3 10.47 31.00 11.13
C GLU A 3 10.61 30.82 12.67
N LEU A 4 11.68 30.16 13.12
CA LEU A 4 11.95 29.94 14.55
C LEU A 4 12.26 31.26 15.29
N GLU A 5 12.97 32.18 14.62
CA GLU A 5 13.21 33.54 15.12
C GLU A 5 11.91 34.35 15.21
N GLN A 6 11.01 34.23 14.23
CA GLN A 6 9.69 34.87 14.26
C GLN A 6 8.84 34.35 15.42
N HIS A 7 8.83 33.03 15.65
CA HIS A 7 8.14 32.44 16.80
C HIS A 7 8.71 33.00 18.12
N LEU A 8 10.04 33.09 18.26
CA LEU A 8 10.67 33.66 19.45
C LEU A 8 10.39 35.16 19.67
N GLN A 9 10.34 35.96 18.60
CA GLN A 9 9.98 37.38 18.67
C GLN A 9 8.51 37.59 19.05
N SER A 10 7.64 36.63 18.75
CA SER A 10 6.22 36.68 19.11
C SER A 10 5.94 36.38 20.58
N ILE A 11 6.91 35.88 21.35
CA ILE A 11 6.74 35.58 22.78
C ILE A 11 6.73 36.89 23.57
N PRO A 12 5.68 37.17 24.37
CA PRO A 12 5.62 38.36 25.21
C PRO A 12 6.84 38.51 26.11
N HIS A 13 7.36 39.74 26.26
CA HIS A 13 8.52 40.01 27.12
C HIS A 13 8.31 39.60 28.58
N THR A 14 7.06 39.57 29.06
CA THR A 14 6.68 39.08 30.38
C THR A 14 6.98 37.58 30.58
N LEU A 15 7.01 36.80 29.50
CA LEU A 15 7.33 35.38 29.50
C LEU A 15 8.80 35.11 29.15
N ALA A 16 9.65 36.13 29.06
CA ALA A 16 11.04 35.96 28.64
C ALA A 16 11.87 35.08 29.59
N MET A 17 11.54 35.06 30.89
CA MET A 17 12.16 34.20 31.89
C MET A 17 11.46 32.84 32.06
N ASN A 18 10.42 32.56 31.27
CA ASN A 18 9.76 31.27 31.29
C ASN A 18 10.74 30.16 30.82
N PRO A 19 10.81 29.00 31.50
CA PRO A 19 11.69 27.90 31.11
C PRO A 19 11.54 27.45 29.66
N GLN A 20 10.31 27.41 29.12
CA GLN A 20 10.05 27.02 27.73
C GLN A 20 10.58 28.06 26.74
N ALA A 21 10.44 29.35 27.06
CA ALA A 21 11.00 30.42 26.24
C ALA A 21 12.55 30.39 26.23
N GLN A 22 13.17 30.06 27.37
CA GLN A 22 14.62 29.85 27.46
C GLN A 22 15.08 28.62 26.68
N ALA A 23 14.33 27.51 26.77
CA ALA A 23 14.60 26.30 26.00
C ALA A 23 14.51 26.53 24.49
N LEU A 24 13.54 27.34 24.00
CA LEU A 24 13.45 27.70 22.58
C LEU A 24 14.64 28.55 22.11
N ARG A 25 15.16 29.46 22.94
CA ARG A 25 16.39 30.21 22.61
C ARG A 25 17.59 29.27 22.52
N SER A 26 17.69 28.34 23.46
CA SER A 26 18.75 27.32 23.45
C SER A 26 18.62 26.33 22.29
N LEU A 27 17.39 26.06 21.81
CA LEU A 27 17.13 25.30 20.59
C LEU A 27 17.62 26.08 19.36
N LEU A 28 17.33 27.38 19.27
CA LEU A 28 17.81 28.24 18.18
C LEU A 28 19.34 28.26 18.13
N GLU A 29 20.03 28.39 19.27
CA GLU A 29 21.49 28.31 19.35
C GLU A 29 22.02 26.98 18.80
N ALA A 30 21.38 25.85 19.14
CA ALA A 30 21.75 24.55 18.61
C ALA A 30 21.53 24.45 17.09
N VAL A 31 20.46 25.08 16.56
CA VAL A 31 20.24 25.18 15.10
C VAL A 31 21.37 25.96 14.43
N VAL A 32 21.83 27.06 15.03
CA VAL A 32 22.95 27.85 14.52
C VAL A 32 24.24 27.04 14.51
N VAL A 33 24.53 26.32 15.60
CA VAL A 33 25.71 25.45 15.71
C VAL A 33 25.71 24.36 14.64
N ALA A 34 24.61 23.59 14.52
CA ALA A 34 24.50 22.51 13.55
C ALA A 34 24.60 23.01 12.09
N ARG A 35 24.00 24.17 11.79
CA ARG A 35 24.09 24.80 10.46
C ARG A 35 25.53 25.22 10.13
N ASN A 36 26.26 25.76 11.10
CA ASN A 36 27.60 26.28 10.90
C ASN A 36 28.66 25.17 10.83
N SER A 37 28.54 24.12 11.65
CA SER A 37 29.50 23.00 11.64
C SER A 37 29.34 22.11 10.42
N ARG A 38 28.11 21.92 9.92
CA ARG A 38 27.76 20.99 8.82
C ARG A 38 28.21 19.55 9.06
N ASP A 39 28.43 19.14 10.31
CA ASP A 39 28.77 17.77 10.66
C ASP A 39 27.54 16.99 11.19
N ALA A 40 27.62 15.66 11.13
CA ALA A 40 26.54 14.77 11.54
C ALA A 40 26.34 14.69 13.06
N ILE A 41 27.36 14.99 13.86
CA ILE A 41 27.33 14.96 15.33
C ILE A 41 26.52 16.13 15.86
N ALA A 42 26.73 17.34 15.32
CA ALA A 42 25.98 18.53 15.68
C ALA A 42 24.51 18.41 15.26
N ALA A 43 24.24 17.80 14.11
CA ALA A 43 22.87 17.49 13.68
C ALA A 43 22.19 16.45 14.59
N LEU A 44 22.93 15.42 15.02
CA LEU A 44 22.43 14.43 15.98
C LEU A 44 22.12 15.08 17.34
N GLY A 45 22.99 15.96 17.83
CA GLY A 45 22.78 16.70 19.07
C GLY A 45 21.57 17.65 18.99
N LEU A 46 21.38 18.33 17.85
CA LEU A 46 20.19 19.15 17.61
C LEU A 46 18.91 18.30 17.57
N LEU A 47 18.95 17.16 16.89
CA LEU A 47 17.83 16.22 16.79
C LEU A 47 17.45 15.69 18.17
N GLN A 48 18.43 15.23 18.95
CA GLN A 48 18.22 14.74 20.31
C GLN A 48 17.59 15.82 21.19
N LYS A 49 18.13 17.05 21.14
CA LYS A 49 17.57 18.20 21.87
C LYS A 49 16.12 18.50 21.46
N ALA A 50 15.81 18.39 20.17
CA ALA A 50 14.46 18.63 19.67
C ALA A 50 13.45 17.54 20.11
N VAL A 51 13.88 16.27 20.15
CA VAL A 51 13.04 15.16 20.62
C VAL A 51 12.84 15.23 22.14
N GLU A 52 13.92 15.40 22.91
CA GLU A 52 13.86 15.54 24.37
C GLU A 52 13.01 16.75 24.77
N GLY A 53 13.16 17.87 24.07
CA GLY A 53 12.35 19.06 24.32
C GLY A 53 10.85 18.81 24.14
N LEU A 54 10.44 18.04 23.12
CA LEU A 54 9.03 17.64 22.94
C LEU A 54 8.54 16.75 24.08
N LEU A 55 9.35 15.79 24.51
CA LEU A 55 9.00 14.86 25.58
C LEU A 55 8.93 15.56 26.96
N ASP A 56 9.76 16.58 27.19
CA ASP A 56 9.81 17.41 28.40
C ASP A 56 8.77 18.55 28.40
N ALA A 57 7.94 18.66 27.36
CA ALA A 57 6.93 19.72 27.27
C ALA A 57 5.88 19.58 28.40
N THR A 58 6.12 20.26 29.52
CA THR A 58 5.32 20.17 30.75
C THR A 58 3.94 20.81 30.60
N SER A 59 2.93 20.13 31.15
CA SER A 59 1.49 20.46 31.09
C SER A 59 1.08 21.68 31.93
N GLY A 60 2.03 22.34 32.60
CA GLY A 60 1.76 23.49 33.50
C GLY A 60 2.00 24.87 32.86
N ALA A 61 2.38 24.93 31.58
CA ALA A 61 2.63 26.18 30.88
C ALA A 61 1.36 26.79 30.28
N ASP A 62 1.43 28.09 29.97
CA ASP A 62 0.44 28.78 29.15
C ASP A 62 0.19 28.01 27.84
N ALA A 63 -1.08 27.76 27.50
CA ALA A 63 -1.45 26.86 26.41
C ALA A 63 -0.93 27.34 25.04
N ASP A 64 -0.91 28.65 24.80
CA ASP A 64 -0.39 29.23 23.56
C ASP A 64 1.14 29.12 23.48
N LEU A 65 1.83 29.29 24.61
CA LEU A 65 3.27 29.09 24.68
C LEU A 65 3.64 27.62 24.44
N LEU A 66 2.90 26.69 25.03
CA LEU A 66 3.13 25.24 24.87
C LEU A 66 2.90 24.79 23.42
N LEU A 67 1.87 25.32 22.75
CA LEU A 67 1.61 25.05 21.34
C LEU A 67 2.79 25.51 20.47
N ARG A 68 3.21 26.78 20.62
CA ARG A 68 4.36 27.32 19.88
C ARG A 68 5.65 26.57 20.17
N TYR A 69 5.83 26.16 21.43
CA TYR A 69 6.97 25.37 21.85
C TYR A 69 7.04 24.05 21.08
N ARG A 70 5.93 23.31 21.00
CA ARG A 70 5.84 22.06 20.22
C ARG A 70 6.05 22.28 18.73
N GLU A 71 5.42 23.32 18.16
CA GLU A 71 5.59 23.68 16.75
C GLU A 71 7.05 23.94 16.38
N CYS A 72 7.79 24.69 17.21
CA CYS A 72 9.20 24.98 16.96
C CYS A 72 10.08 23.72 16.94
N HIS A 73 9.85 22.78 17.86
CA HIS A 73 10.60 21.53 17.88
C HIS A 73 10.27 20.64 16.68
N LEU A 74 8.99 20.53 16.31
CA LEU A 74 8.57 19.82 15.10
C LEU A 74 9.14 20.43 13.82
N LEU A 75 9.21 21.76 13.75
CA LEU A 75 9.79 22.49 12.62
C LEU A 75 11.27 22.17 12.44
N VAL A 76 12.04 22.09 13.53
CA VAL A 76 13.44 21.65 13.51
C VAL A 76 13.57 20.21 12.99
N LEU A 77 12.75 19.29 13.52
CA LEU A 77 12.80 17.88 13.12
C LEU A 77 12.43 17.69 11.64
N LYS A 78 11.38 18.37 11.15
CA LYS A 78 10.99 18.37 9.74
C LYS A 78 12.06 18.98 8.83
N ALA A 79 12.73 20.04 9.28
CA ALA A 79 13.83 20.64 8.52
C ALA A 79 15.02 19.70 8.37
N LEU A 80 15.33 18.90 9.39
CA LEU A 80 16.35 17.85 9.29
C LEU A 80 15.90 16.71 8.35
N GLN A 81 14.60 16.38 8.36
CA GLN A 81 13.98 15.33 7.54
C GLN A 81 13.88 15.68 6.05
N ASP A 82 13.92 16.96 5.66
CA ASP A 82 13.88 17.42 4.26
C ASP A 82 14.93 16.66 3.43
N GLY A 83 14.56 16.23 2.23
CA GLY A 83 15.43 15.45 1.34
C GLY A 83 16.72 16.17 0.93
N ARG A 84 16.78 17.50 1.07
CA ARG A 84 17.99 18.30 0.84
C ARG A 84 18.92 18.39 2.06
N ALA A 85 18.46 17.95 3.23
CA ALA A 85 19.23 17.88 4.46
C ALA A 85 19.71 16.45 4.70
N TYR A 86 19.15 15.73 5.68
CA TYR A 86 19.56 14.36 6.02
C TYR A 86 18.58 13.29 5.53
N GLY A 87 17.38 13.69 5.11
CA GLY A 87 16.35 12.81 4.56
C GLY A 87 15.61 11.96 5.61
N SER A 88 14.42 11.50 5.21
CA SER A 88 13.52 10.71 6.06
C SER A 88 14.14 9.43 6.66
N PRO A 89 14.88 8.58 5.90
CA PRO A 89 15.40 7.32 6.45
C PRO A 89 16.37 7.52 7.62
N TRP A 90 17.27 8.51 7.52
CA TRP A 90 18.23 8.79 8.58
C TRP A 90 17.54 9.46 9.77
N CYS A 91 16.74 10.51 9.54
CA CYS A 91 16.05 11.24 10.60
C CYS A 91 15.13 10.33 11.40
N ASN A 92 14.26 9.56 10.74
CA ASN A 92 13.29 8.70 11.43
C ASN A 92 13.99 7.64 12.27
N LYS A 93 15.10 7.08 11.78
CA LYS A 93 15.91 6.13 12.55
C LYS A 93 16.49 6.77 13.82
N GLN A 94 17.06 7.97 13.73
CA GLN A 94 17.64 8.64 14.89
C GLN A 94 16.57 9.13 15.88
N ILE A 95 15.43 9.64 15.39
CA ILE A 95 14.31 10.06 16.23
C ILE A 95 13.73 8.88 16.99
N THR A 96 13.46 7.75 16.30
CA THR A 96 12.99 6.53 16.96
C THR A 96 13.99 6.01 17.98
N ARG A 97 15.29 6.06 17.68
CA ARG A 97 16.33 5.69 18.66
C ARG A 97 16.28 6.59 19.89
N CYS A 98 16.18 7.91 19.70
CA CYS A 98 16.06 8.87 20.80
C CYS A 98 14.82 8.63 21.65
N LEU A 99 13.69 8.25 21.03
CA LEU A 99 12.46 7.88 21.73
C LEU A 99 12.60 6.59 22.55
N ILE A 100 13.30 5.59 22.01
CA ILE A 100 13.52 4.31 22.67
C ILE A 100 14.48 4.45 23.86
N GLU A 101 15.57 5.21 23.67
CA GLU A 101 16.65 5.40 24.63
C GLU A 101 16.42 6.60 25.58
N CYS A 102 15.24 7.24 25.54
CA CYS A 102 14.96 8.39 26.40
C CYS A 102 14.88 7.99 27.89
N ARG A 103 15.09 9.00 28.75
CA ARG A 103 15.04 8.82 30.22
C ARG A 103 13.63 8.45 30.68
N ASP A 104 13.54 7.64 31.73
CA ASP A 104 12.25 7.12 32.24
C ASP A 104 11.25 8.21 32.63
N GLU A 105 11.73 9.37 33.06
CA GLU A 105 10.91 10.55 33.39
C GLU A 105 10.04 11.05 32.23
N TYR A 106 10.47 10.85 30.98
CA TYR A 106 9.83 11.40 29.78
C TYR A 106 9.28 10.32 28.83
N LYS A 107 9.51 9.04 29.16
CA LYS A 107 9.30 7.89 28.26
C LYS A 107 7.85 7.65 27.84
N TYR A 108 6.90 8.13 28.64
CA TYR A 108 5.47 7.87 28.46
C TYR A 108 4.64 9.16 28.24
N ASN A 109 5.23 10.19 27.62
CA ASN A 109 4.49 11.38 27.21
C ASN A 109 3.69 11.09 25.92
N VAL A 110 2.41 10.75 26.06
CA VAL A 110 1.54 10.34 24.95
C VAL A 110 1.37 11.43 23.91
N GLU A 111 1.18 12.68 24.34
CA GLU A 111 0.98 13.83 23.42
C GLU A 111 2.21 14.05 22.54
N ALA A 112 3.41 13.99 23.12
CA ALA A 112 4.65 14.17 22.37
C ALA A 112 4.90 13.03 21.37
N VAL A 113 4.67 11.78 21.79
CA VAL A 113 4.85 10.61 20.91
C VAL A 113 3.83 10.61 19.78
N GLU A 114 2.57 10.93 20.09
CA GLU A 114 1.51 11.07 19.10
C GLU A 114 1.86 12.12 18.03
N LEU A 115 2.33 13.31 18.45
CA LEU A 115 2.77 14.35 17.53
C LEU A 115 3.91 13.90 16.60
N LEU A 116 4.88 13.17 17.13
CA LEU A 116 5.99 12.64 16.32
C LEU A 116 5.49 11.62 15.30
N ILE A 117 4.57 10.74 15.70
CA ILE A 117 3.98 9.73 14.82
C ILE A 117 3.14 10.39 13.72
N ARG A 118 2.24 11.32 14.05
CA ARG A 118 1.39 12.01 13.07
C ARG A 118 2.18 12.82 12.05
N ASN A 119 3.37 13.29 12.40
CA ASN A 119 4.25 14.02 11.50
C ASN A 119 5.23 13.11 10.72
N HIS A 120 5.03 11.80 10.73
CA HIS A 120 5.86 10.81 10.02
C HIS A 120 7.35 10.83 10.43
N LEU A 121 7.64 11.18 11.68
CA LEU A 121 9.02 11.30 12.19
C LEU A 121 9.52 10.02 12.86
N VAL A 122 8.66 9.02 13.04
CA VAL A 122 8.97 7.77 13.76
C VAL A 122 8.96 6.60 12.78
N ASN A 123 9.98 5.75 12.86
CA ASN A 123 9.94 4.40 12.30
C ASN A 123 8.97 3.53 13.13
N MET A 124 7.76 3.34 12.61
CA MET A 124 6.69 2.62 13.32
C MET A 124 7.02 1.17 13.62
N GLN A 125 7.66 0.44 12.69
CA GLN A 125 8.01 -0.97 12.90
C GLN A 125 8.95 -1.18 14.10
N GLN A 126 9.98 -0.33 14.22
CA GLN A 126 10.92 -0.39 15.33
C GLN A 126 10.27 0.03 16.65
N TYR A 127 9.45 1.08 16.61
CA TYR A 127 8.79 1.60 17.80
C TYR A 127 7.72 0.66 18.34
N ASP A 128 6.90 0.06 17.47
CA ASP A 128 5.87 -0.93 17.83
C ASP A 128 6.47 -2.13 18.56
N LEU A 129 7.55 -2.71 18.00
CA LEU A 129 8.22 -3.84 18.62
C LEU A 129 8.79 -3.48 20.00
N HIS A 130 9.41 -2.31 20.13
CA HIS A 130 9.95 -1.84 21.40
C HIS A 130 8.85 -1.58 22.45
N LEU A 131 7.75 -0.95 22.04
CA LEU A 131 6.63 -0.67 22.94
C LEU A 131 5.97 -1.97 23.43
N ALA A 132 5.80 -2.95 22.52
CA ALA A 132 5.31 -4.28 22.86
C ALA A 132 6.19 -4.97 23.91
N GLN A 133 7.52 -4.92 23.73
CA GLN A 133 8.48 -5.48 24.68
C GLN A 133 8.46 -4.74 26.02
N SER A 134 8.33 -3.41 26.00
CA SER A 134 8.33 -2.55 27.19
C SER A 134 7.17 -2.84 28.15
N MET A 135 6.05 -3.39 27.65
CA MET A 135 4.93 -3.80 28.49
C MET A 135 5.22 -5.04 29.36
N GLU A 136 6.28 -5.79 29.05
CA GLU A 136 6.71 -6.98 29.80
C GLU A 136 5.55 -7.96 30.09
N ASN A 137 4.71 -8.22 29.07
CA ASN A 137 3.48 -9.02 29.17
C ASN A 137 2.54 -8.61 30.33
N GLY A 138 2.49 -7.32 30.66
CA GLY A 138 1.59 -6.78 31.67
C GLY A 138 2.25 -6.45 33.01
N LEU A 139 3.54 -6.76 33.18
CA LEU A 139 4.27 -6.45 34.42
C LEU A 139 4.60 -4.95 34.54
N ASN A 140 4.81 -4.27 33.42
CA ASN A 140 5.07 -2.83 33.41
C ASN A 140 3.76 -2.04 33.20
N TYR A 141 3.07 -1.74 34.31
CA TYR A 141 1.78 -1.04 34.27
C TYR A 141 1.82 0.33 33.60
N MET A 142 2.94 1.07 33.72
CA MET A 142 3.10 2.38 33.08
C MET A 142 3.16 2.25 31.56
N ALA A 143 3.93 1.29 31.05
CA ALA A 143 4.00 1.00 29.62
C ALA A 143 2.67 0.51 29.05
N VAL A 144 1.94 -0.30 29.81
CA VAL A 144 0.61 -0.80 29.41
C VAL A 144 -0.39 0.35 29.33
N ALA A 145 -0.45 1.22 30.35
CA ALA A 145 -1.33 2.38 30.36
C ALA A 145 -1.02 3.34 29.20
N PHE A 146 0.27 3.59 28.96
CA PHE A 146 0.74 4.39 27.83
C PHE A 146 0.33 3.78 26.48
N ALA A 147 0.58 2.48 26.28
CA ALA A 147 0.23 1.78 25.04
C ALA A 147 -1.28 1.83 24.78
N MET A 148 -2.10 1.66 25.82
CA MET A 148 -3.56 1.78 25.73
C MET A 148 -4.00 3.17 25.29
N GLN A 149 -3.44 4.23 25.89
CA GLN A 149 -3.76 5.62 25.52
C GLN A 149 -3.34 5.92 24.07
N LEU A 150 -2.13 5.51 23.69
CA LEU A 150 -1.61 5.73 22.34
C LEU A 150 -2.45 5.01 21.28
N VAL A 151 -2.80 3.73 21.51
CA VAL A 151 -3.68 2.94 20.63
C VAL A 151 -5.05 3.59 20.51
N LYS A 152 -5.63 4.05 21.62
CA LYS A 152 -6.93 4.72 21.60
C LYS A 152 -6.90 5.99 20.76
N ILE A 153 -5.92 6.87 20.95
CA ILE A 153 -5.83 8.14 20.23
C ILE A 153 -5.58 7.90 18.73
N LEU A 154 -4.66 6.99 18.39
CA LEU A 154 -4.28 6.75 16.99
C LEU A 154 -5.32 5.95 16.21
N LEU A 155 -5.99 4.97 16.83
CA LEU A 155 -6.83 4.00 16.12
C LEU A 155 -8.33 4.10 16.43
N VAL A 156 -8.74 4.83 17.46
CA VAL A 156 -10.16 4.95 17.85
C VAL A 156 -10.66 6.39 17.74
N ASP A 157 -10.02 7.33 18.42
CA ASP A 157 -10.54 8.69 18.57
C ASP A 157 -10.36 9.55 17.30
N GLU A 158 -9.23 9.43 16.58
CA GLU A 158 -8.89 10.28 15.42
C GLU A 158 -8.61 9.51 14.11
N ARG A 159 -9.48 8.54 13.76
CA ARG A 159 -9.34 7.72 12.54
C ARG A 159 -9.26 8.49 11.21
N SER A 160 -9.72 9.74 11.15
CA SER A 160 -9.74 10.54 9.92
C SER A 160 -8.46 11.36 9.68
N VAL A 161 -7.61 11.52 10.70
CA VAL A 161 -6.43 12.40 10.65
C VAL A 161 -5.12 11.60 10.73
N ALA A 162 -5.12 10.44 11.37
CA ALA A 162 -3.94 9.60 11.49
C ALA A 162 -3.76 8.70 10.24
N HIS A 163 -2.60 8.78 9.60
CA HIS A 163 -2.16 7.84 8.55
C HIS A 163 -1.77 6.45 9.10
N VAL A 164 -1.99 6.21 10.39
CA VAL A 164 -1.59 5.01 11.13
C VAL A 164 -2.73 4.00 11.11
N THR A 165 -2.40 2.75 10.83
CA THR A 165 -3.34 1.63 10.79
C THR A 165 -3.03 0.63 11.90
N GLU A 166 -3.93 -0.34 12.12
CA GLU A 166 -3.70 -1.44 13.06
C GLU A 166 -2.43 -2.23 12.72
N ALA A 167 -2.02 -2.26 11.45
CA ALA A 167 -0.81 -2.96 11.01
C ALA A 167 0.48 -2.29 11.51
N ASP A 168 0.46 -0.97 11.72
CA ASP A 168 1.62 -0.21 12.20
C ASP A 168 1.88 -0.40 13.71
N LEU A 169 0.89 -0.93 14.45
CA LEU A 169 0.92 -1.19 15.88
C LEU A 169 0.64 -2.67 16.20
N PHE A 170 0.99 -3.56 15.27
CA PHE A 170 0.65 -4.98 15.33
C PHE A 170 1.08 -5.65 16.64
N HIS A 171 2.36 -5.54 17.02
CA HIS A 171 2.91 -6.23 18.18
C HIS A 171 2.37 -5.63 19.49
N THR A 172 2.14 -4.32 19.50
CA THR A 172 1.54 -3.60 20.63
C THR A 172 0.11 -4.11 20.87
N ILE A 173 -0.72 -4.18 19.83
CA ILE A 173 -2.09 -4.69 19.90
C ILE A 173 -2.10 -6.16 20.34
N GLU A 174 -1.25 -7.00 19.74
CA GLU A 174 -1.15 -8.42 20.08
C GLU A 174 -0.81 -8.61 21.57
N THR A 175 0.15 -7.84 22.09
CA THR A 175 0.56 -7.91 23.49
C THR A 175 -0.56 -7.42 24.42
N LEU A 176 -1.26 -6.34 24.08
CA LEU A 176 -2.43 -5.86 24.83
C LEU A 176 -3.57 -6.89 24.85
N MET A 177 -3.83 -7.56 23.73
CA MET A 177 -4.80 -8.66 23.66
C MET A 177 -4.38 -9.85 24.53
N ARG A 178 -3.09 -10.20 24.51
CA ARG A 178 -2.53 -11.26 25.35
C ARG A 178 -2.70 -10.92 26.82
N ILE A 179 -2.37 -9.69 27.23
CA ILE A 179 -2.57 -9.21 28.60
C ILE A 179 -4.05 -9.36 28.97
N ASN A 180 -4.96 -8.81 28.16
CA ASN A 180 -6.40 -8.89 28.39
C ASN A 180 -6.91 -10.33 28.58
N ALA A 181 -6.43 -11.28 27.77
CA ALA A 181 -6.80 -12.69 27.85
C ALA A 181 -6.27 -13.39 29.12
N HIS A 182 -5.07 -13.03 29.58
CA HIS A 182 -4.41 -13.69 30.72
C HIS A 182 -4.77 -13.06 32.07
N SER A 183 -5.37 -11.86 32.09
CA SER A 183 -5.61 -11.12 33.33
C SER A 183 -6.71 -11.68 34.26
N ARG A 184 -7.43 -12.76 33.92
CA ARG A 184 -8.45 -13.45 34.77
C ARG A 184 -9.36 -12.51 35.61
N GLY A 185 -9.79 -11.38 35.05
CA GLY A 185 -10.67 -10.40 35.72
C GLY A 185 -9.96 -9.21 36.39
N ASN A 186 -8.63 -9.19 36.44
CA ASN A 186 -7.80 -8.06 36.89
C ASN A 186 -7.15 -7.32 35.72
N ALA A 187 -7.85 -7.22 34.58
CA ALA A 187 -7.33 -6.47 33.43
C ALA A 187 -7.25 -4.96 33.78
N PRO A 188 -6.24 -4.23 33.26
CA PRO A 188 -6.20 -2.77 33.37
C PRO A 188 -7.53 -2.14 32.98
N GLU A 189 -7.96 -1.13 33.73
CA GLU A 189 -9.25 -0.46 33.53
C GLU A 189 -9.34 0.13 32.11
N GLY A 190 -10.44 -0.16 31.40
CA GLY A 190 -10.62 0.27 30.01
C GLY A 190 -9.99 -0.65 28.95
N LEU A 191 -9.10 -1.58 29.31
CA LEU A 191 -8.46 -2.49 28.34
C LEU A 191 -9.46 -3.41 27.64
N PRO A 192 -10.42 -4.07 28.33
CA PRO A 192 -11.38 -4.93 27.65
C PRO A 192 -12.23 -4.19 26.61
N GLN A 193 -12.66 -2.96 26.93
CA GLN A 193 -13.47 -2.11 26.05
C GLN A 193 -12.66 -1.63 24.84
N LEU A 194 -11.42 -1.20 25.05
CA LEU A 194 -10.50 -0.82 23.97
C LEU A 194 -10.25 -2.02 23.05
N MET A 195 -10.00 -3.20 23.62
CA MET A 195 -9.77 -4.42 22.85
C MET A 195 -11.02 -4.84 22.09
N GLU A 196 -12.24 -4.64 22.61
CA GLU A 196 -13.47 -4.96 21.87
C GLU A 196 -13.62 -4.08 20.60
N VAL A 197 -13.38 -2.78 20.72
CA VAL A 197 -13.41 -1.84 19.59
C VAL A 197 -12.33 -2.18 18.56
N VAL A 198 -11.11 -2.45 19.02
CA VAL A 198 -9.99 -2.82 18.14
C VAL A 198 -10.17 -4.21 17.55
N ARG A 199 -10.79 -5.17 18.26
CA ARG A 199 -10.95 -6.57 17.84
C ARG A 199 -11.77 -6.72 16.56
N SER A 200 -12.83 -5.93 16.40
CA SER A 200 -13.65 -5.96 15.17
C SER A 200 -12.83 -5.62 13.91
N ASN A 201 -11.85 -4.72 14.04
CA ASN A 201 -10.90 -4.36 12.98
C ASN A 201 -9.71 -5.33 12.92
N TYR A 202 -9.25 -5.81 14.07
CA TYR A 202 -8.13 -6.74 14.21
C TYR A 202 -8.47 -8.13 13.66
N GLU A 203 -9.69 -8.65 13.81
CA GLU A 203 -10.10 -9.94 13.23
C GLU A 203 -10.07 -9.91 11.69
N ALA A 204 -10.48 -8.79 11.08
CA ALA A 204 -10.30 -8.55 9.64
C ALA A 204 -8.82 -8.43 9.22
N MET A 205 -7.92 -8.20 10.19
CA MET A 205 -6.47 -8.09 10.03
C MET A 205 -5.72 -9.38 10.45
N ILE A 206 -6.22 -10.23 11.34
CA ILE A 206 -5.61 -11.52 11.73
C ILE A 206 -5.54 -12.45 10.52
N ASP A 207 -6.60 -12.47 9.70
CA ASP A 207 -6.62 -13.11 8.37
C ASP A 207 -5.57 -12.51 7.42
N ARG A 208 -5.06 -11.30 7.73
CA ARG A 208 -3.99 -10.61 7.01
C ARG A 208 -2.62 -10.67 7.70
N ALA A 209 -2.48 -11.07 8.96
CA ALA A 209 -1.26 -10.86 9.76
C ALA A 209 -0.46 -12.13 10.08
N HIS A 210 -1.06 -13.33 10.05
CA HIS A 210 -0.35 -14.58 10.33
C HIS A 210 0.42 -15.13 9.12
N GLY A 211 1.35 -14.36 8.55
CA GLY A 211 2.10 -14.79 7.36
C GLY A 211 1.20 -15.20 6.19
N GLY A 212 -0.04 -14.72 6.20
CA GLY A 212 -1.07 -15.08 5.25
C GLY A 212 -0.86 -14.39 3.90
N PRO A 213 -1.67 -14.74 2.89
CA PRO A 213 -1.56 -14.17 1.55
C PRO A 213 -1.52 -12.63 1.53
N ASN A 214 -2.33 -11.96 2.35
CA ASN A 214 -2.34 -10.49 2.43
C ASN A 214 -1.07 -9.90 3.08
N PHE A 215 -0.53 -10.54 4.12
CA PHE A 215 0.77 -10.15 4.70
C PHE A 215 1.86 -10.18 3.64
N MET A 216 1.94 -11.26 2.87
CA MET A 216 2.96 -11.43 1.84
C MET A 216 2.88 -10.33 0.78
N MET A 217 1.68 -9.89 0.41
CA MET A 217 1.49 -8.78 -0.51
C MET A 217 1.98 -7.46 0.07
N HIS A 218 1.54 -7.09 1.27
CA HIS A 218 1.99 -5.84 1.92
C HIS A 218 3.49 -5.84 2.21
N SER A 219 4.04 -6.98 2.62
CA SER A 219 5.48 -7.18 2.78
C SER A 219 6.23 -7.00 1.46
N GLY A 220 5.68 -7.49 0.34
CA GLY A 220 6.23 -7.24 -1.00
C GLY A 220 6.22 -5.75 -1.36
N ILE A 221 5.13 -5.04 -1.06
CA ILE A 221 5.00 -3.59 -1.32
C ILE A 221 6.03 -2.78 -0.54
N SER A 222 6.18 -3.05 0.76
CA SER A 222 7.12 -2.34 1.62
C SER A 222 8.57 -2.52 1.14
N GLN A 223 8.96 -3.77 0.87
CA GLN A 223 10.33 -4.11 0.45
C GLN A 223 10.63 -3.68 -0.98
N ALA A 224 9.61 -3.35 -1.79
CA ALA A 224 9.82 -2.76 -3.11
C ALA A 224 10.55 -1.40 -3.04
N SER A 225 10.50 -0.72 -1.89
CA SER A 225 11.16 0.58 -1.68
C SER A 225 12.55 0.48 -1.03
N GLU A 226 13.05 -0.73 -0.77
CA GLU A 226 14.36 -0.97 -0.15
C GLU A 226 15.48 -1.06 -1.20
N TYR A 227 16.43 -0.12 -1.13
CA TYR A 227 17.53 0.06 -2.10
C TYR A 227 18.93 -0.31 -1.57
N ASP A 228 19.00 -0.88 -0.38
CA ASP A 228 20.21 -1.36 0.27
C ASP A 228 20.68 -2.72 -0.31
N ASP A 229 20.80 -2.79 -1.63
CA ASP A 229 21.18 -4.03 -2.31
C ASP A 229 22.62 -4.44 -2.02
N PRO A 230 22.87 -5.74 -1.74
CA PRO A 230 24.22 -6.28 -1.67
C PRO A 230 25.02 -5.97 -2.94
N PRO A 231 26.32 -5.64 -2.82
CA PRO A 231 27.16 -5.33 -3.97
C PRO A 231 27.19 -6.52 -4.96
N GLY A 232 27.01 -6.25 -6.25
CA GLY A 232 26.98 -7.26 -7.30
C GLY A 232 25.60 -7.92 -7.52
N LEU A 233 24.58 -7.62 -6.70
CA LEU A 233 23.26 -8.25 -6.84
C LEU A 233 22.54 -7.80 -8.13
N ARG A 234 22.62 -6.50 -8.47
CA ARG A 234 22.00 -5.95 -9.68
C ARG A 234 22.55 -6.59 -10.95
N GLU A 235 23.86 -6.74 -11.04
CA GLU A 235 24.55 -7.37 -12.17
C GLU A 235 24.17 -8.85 -12.31
N LYS A 236 24.03 -9.56 -11.18
CA LYS A 236 23.55 -10.95 -11.17
C LYS A 236 22.09 -11.06 -11.64
N ALA A 237 21.22 -10.18 -11.14
CA ALA A 237 19.81 -10.16 -11.54
C ALA A 237 19.67 -9.84 -13.04
N GLU A 238 20.45 -8.87 -13.53
CA GLU A 238 20.51 -8.52 -14.95
C GLU A 238 20.99 -9.68 -15.82
N TYR A 239 22.08 -10.33 -15.43
CA TYR A 239 22.59 -11.51 -16.11
C TYR A 239 21.53 -12.60 -16.20
N LEU A 240 20.90 -12.96 -15.07
CA LEU A 240 19.88 -14.00 -15.01
C LEU A 240 18.64 -13.64 -15.82
N LEU A 241 18.14 -12.40 -15.73
CA LEU A 241 16.98 -11.98 -16.51
C LEU A 241 17.27 -12.06 -18.00
N ARG A 242 18.44 -11.59 -18.45
CA ARG A 242 18.83 -11.65 -19.86
C ARG A 242 18.96 -13.09 -20.35
N GLU A 243 19.60 -13.96 -19.58
CA GLU A 243 19.69 -15.39 -19.90
C GLU A 243 18.30 -16.03 -19.99
N TRP A 244 17.39 -15.70 -19.07
CA TRP A 244 16.02 -16.18 -19.13
C TRP A 244 15.27 -15.70 -20.37
N VAL A 245 15.38 -14.41 -20.71
CA VAL A 245 14.76 -13.84 -21.91
C VAL A 245 15.26 -14.56 -23.17
N ASN A 246 16.55 -14.86 -23.25
CA ASN A 246 17.14 -15.63 -24.34
C ASN A 246 16.60 -17.08 -24.39
N LEU A 247 16.54 -17.74 -23.22
CA LEU A 247 16.02 -19.10 -23.10
C LEU A 247 14.53 -19.19 -23.46
N TYR A 248 13.72 -18.23 -23.04
CA TYR A 248 12.28 -18.19 -23.31
C TYR A 248 11.97 -18.10 -24.81
N HIS A 249 12.74 -17.31 -25.57
CA HIS A 249 12.58 -17.18 -27.03
C HIS A 249 13.34 -18.23 -27.83
N SER A 250 14.12 -19.10 -27.18
CA SER A 250 14.88 -20.14 -27.87
C SER A 250 13.97 -21.27 -28.34
N ALA A 251 14.24 -21.80 -29.54
CA ALA A 251 13.59 -23.01 -30.04
C ALA A 251 13.82 -24.23 -29.10
N ALA A 252 14.87 -24.19 -28.27
CA ALA A 252 15.21 -25.25 -27.32
C ALA A 252 14.47 -25.14 -25.96
N ALA A 253 13.58 -24.15 -25.77
CA ALA A 253 12.88 -23.93 -24.51
C ALA A 253 12.03 -25.13 -24.06
N GLY A 254 11.65 -25.99 -25.00
CA GLY A 254 10.70 -27.09 -24.81
C GLY A 254 9.26 -26.60 -24.83
N ARG A 255 8.30 -27.53 -24.86
CA ARG A 255 6.88 -27.19 -24.71
C ARG A 255 6.70 -26.41 -23.41
N ASP A 256 6.03 -25.26 -23.48
CA ASP A 256 5.72 -24.45 -22.31
C ASP A 256 6.94 -23.93 -21.52
N SER A 257 8.12 -23.88 -22.16
CA SER A 257 9.39 -23.44 -21.57
C SER A 257 9.88 -24.28 -20.38
N THR A 258 9.29 -25.46 -20.13
CA THR A 258 9.57 -26.28 -18.93
C THR A 258 11.01 -26.79 -18.89
N LYS A 259 11.58 -27.15 -20.05
CA LYS A 259 12.98 -27.64 -20.12
C LYS A 259 13.97 -26.51 -19.81
N ALA A 260 13.76 -25.33 -20.40
CA ALA A 260 14.54 -24.13 -20.09
C ALA A 260 14.41 -23.75 -18.61
N PHE A 261 13.21 -23.84 -18.06
CA PHE A 261 12.94 -23.52 -16.65
C PHE A 261 13.74 -24.38 -15.68
N SER A 262 13.73 -25.71 -15.84
CA SER A 262 14.50 -26.60 -14.95
C SER A 262 16.00 -26.28 -14.96
N ALA A 263 16.57 -25.96 -16.12
CA ALA A 263 17.98 -25.54 -16.21
C ALA A 263 18.21 -24.17 -15.57
N PHE A 264 17.30 -23.22 -15.79
CA PHE A 264 17.39 -21.86 -15.27
C PHE A 264 17.29 -21.80 -13.75
N VAL A 265 16.41 -22.59 -13.12
CA VAL A 265 16.33 -22.70 -11.65
C VAL A 265 17.67 -23.18 -11.06
N GLY A 266 18.35 -24.11 -11.74
CA GLY A 266 19.71 -24.52 -11.38
C GLY A 266 20.70 -23.36 -11.40
N GLN A 267 20.64 -22.50 -12.43
CA GLN A 267 21.48 -21.29 -12.49
C GLN A 267 21.14 -20.28 -11.39
N MET A 268 19.86 -20.05 -11.09
CA MET A 268 19.45 -19.17 -9.99
C MET A 268 19.99 -19.67 -8.64
N HIS A 269 19.99 -20.98 -8.41
CA HIS A 269 20.55 -21.60 -7.21
C HIS A 269 22.08 -21.41 -7.14
N GLN A 270 22.79 -21.66 -8.25
CA GLN A 270 24.25 -21.47 -8.33
C GLN A 270 24.67 -20.01 -8.10
N GLN A 271 23.90 -19.05 -8.62
CA GLN A 271 24.14 -17.61 -8.40
C GLN A 271 23.78 -17.16 -6.98
N GLY A 272 23.14 -18.02 -6.19
CA GLY A 272 22.80 -17.80 -4.79
C GLY A 272 21.57 -16.92 -4.57
N ILE A 273 20.75 -16.69 -5.60
CA ILE A 273 19.55 -15.84 -5.51
C ILE A 273 18.46 -16.50 -4.67
N LEU A 274 18.36 -17.83 -4.71
CA LEU A 274 17.35 -18.61 -3.98
C LEU A 274 17.74 -18.94 -2.53
N LYS A 275 18.73 -18.26 -1.96
CA LYS A 275 19.24 -18.58 -0.61
C LYS A 275 18.35 -18.05 0.52
N THR A 276 17.74 -16.89 0.33
CA THR A 276 16.91 -16.22 1.34
C THR A 276 15.72 -15.54 0.67
N ASP A 277 14.62 -15.39 1.42
CA ASP A 277 13.43 -14.68 0.94
C ASP A 277 13.73 -13.21 0.61
N ASP A 278 14.68 -12.59 1.31
CA ASP A 278 15.17 -11.23 1.01
C ASP A 278 15.81 -11.15 -0.37
N LEU A 279 16.72 -12.08 -0.72
CA LEU A 279 17.37 -12.09 -2.04
C LEU A 279 16.38 -12.39 -3.16
N ILE A 280 15.38 -13.25 -2.92
CA ILE A 280 14.30 -13.52 -3.87
C ILE A 280 13.47 -12.26 -4.10
N THR A 281 13.13 -11.54 -3.03
CA THR A 281 12.37 -10.29 -3.10
C THR A 281 13.13 -9.24 -3.92
N ARG A 282 14.41 -9.01 -3.60
CA ARG A 282 15.27 -8.07 -4.34
C ARG A 282 15.44 -8.46 -5.80
N PHE A 283 15.58 -9.75 -6.09
CA PHE A 283 15.65 -10.25 -7.48
C PHE A 283 14.39 -9.88 -8.27
N PHE A 284 13.19 -10.14 -7.75
CA PHE A 284 11.95 -9.78 -8.45
C PHE A 284 11.78 -8.26 -8.58
N ARG A 285 12.19 -7.48 -7.55
CA ARG A 285 12.18 -6.01 -7.62
C ARG A 285 13.07 -5.52 -8.76
N LEU A 286 14.34 -5.95 -8.77
CA LEU A 286 15.32 -5.58 -9.81
C LEU A 286 14.86 -6.00 -11.21
N CYS A 287 14.32 -7.22 -11.39
CA CYS A 287 13.79 -7.63 -12.68
C CYS A 287 12.61 -6.77 -13.13
N THR A 288 11.72 -6.39 -12.22
CA THR A 288 10.59 -5.50 -12.51
C THR A 288 11.10 -4.11 -12.93
N GLU A 289 12.01 -3.52 -12.17
CA GLU A 289 12.65 -2.23 -12.48
C GLU A 289 13.34 -2.25 -13.85
N MET A 290 14.06 -3.31 -14.18
CA MET A 290 14.71 -3.47 -15.48
C MET A 290 13.70 -3.54 -16.63
N CYS A 291 12.62 -4.32 -16.50
CA CYS A 291 11.57 -4.38 -17.51
C CYS A 291 10.86 -3.02 -17.70
N VAL A 292 10.67 -2.27 -16.61
CA VAL A 292 10.15 -0.91 -16.64
C VAL A 292 11.12 0.03 -17.34
N GLU A 293 12.41 -0.01 -17.01
CA GLU A 293 13.45 0.81 -17.63
C GLU A 293 13.57 0.55 -19.14
N ILE A 294 13.51 -0.72 -19.57
CA ILE A 294 13.47 -1.09 -20.99
C ILE A 294 12.26 -0.46 -21.69
N SER A 295 11.11 -0.45 -21.03
CA SER A 295 9.88 0.15 -21.58
C SER A 295 10.00 1.67 -21.73
N TYR A 296 10.57 2.35 -20.74
CA TYR A 296 10.86 3.79 -20.84
C TYR A 296 11.86 4.11 -21.95
N ARG A 297 12.95 3.33 -22.07
CA ARG A 297 13.95 3.50 -23.13
C ARG A 297 13.34 3.30 -24.52
N ALA A 298 12.49 2.29 -24.68
CA ALA A 298 11.78 2.03 -25.93
C ALA A 298 10.81 3.17 -26.28
N GLN A 299 10.11 3.73 -25.29
CA GLN A 299 9.22 4.88 -25.49
C GLN A 299 10.01 6.15 -25.86
N ALA A 300 11.16 6.38 -25.22
CA ALA A 300 12.05 7.47 -25.55
C ALA A 300 12.60 7.33 -26.98
N GLU A 301 12.99 6.13 -27.42
CA GLU A 301 13.40 5.85 -28.81
C GLU A 301 12.31 6.27 -29.81
N GLN A 302 11.03 5.98 -29.51
CA GLN A 302 9.90 6.39 -30.35
C GLN A 302 9.70 7.90 -30.40
N GLN A 303 9.92 8.60 -29.29
CA GLN A 303 9.83 10.07 -29.24
C GLN A 303 10.97 10.74 -30.02
N HIS A 304 12.20 10.23 -29.89
CA HIS A 304 13.38 10.78 -30.58
C HIS A 304 13.42 10.41 -32.07
N ASN A 305 12.82 9.29 -32.46
CA ASN A 305 12.71 8.86 -33.84
C ASN A 305 11.24 8.57 -34.22
N PRO A 306 10.46 9.59 -34.63
CA PRO A 306 9.06 9.42 -35.01
C PRO A 306 8.83 8.49 -36.22
N ALA A 307 9.88 8.20 -37.00
CA ALA A 307 9.81 7.25 -38.11
C ALA A 307 9.92 5.78 -37.66
N ALA A 308 10.32 5.52 -36.41
CA ALA A 308 10.35 4.18 -35.85
C ALA A 308 8.93 3.60 -35.76
N ASN A 309 8.76 2.34 -36.17
CA ASN A 309 7.46 1.67 -36.17
C ASN A 309 6.95 1.46 -34.72
N PRO A 310 5.83 2.08 -34.30
CA PRO A 310 5.32 1.96 -32.93
C PRO A 310 4.97 0.52 -32.52
N THR A 311 4.63 -0.33 -33.50
CA THR A 311 4.37 -1.76 -33.24
C THR A 311 5.65 -2.50 -32.90
N MET A 312 6.78 -2.17 -33.53
CA MET A 312 8.07 -2.76 -33.20
C MET A 312 8.57 -2.30 -31.82
N ILE A 313 8.35 -1.03 -31.47
CA ILE A 313 8.68 -0.51 -30.14
C ILE A 313 7.91 -1.28 -29.05
N ARG A 314 6.59 -1.45 -29.22
CA ARG A 314 5.79 -2.27 -28.29
C ARG A 314 6.25 -3.72 -28.24
N ALA A 315 6.63 -4.30 -29.38
CA ALA A 315 7.15 -5.67 -29.43
C ALA A 315 8.46 -5.82 -28.63
N LYS A 316 9.36 -4.82 -28.65
CA LYS A 316 10.57 -4.80 -27.80
C LYS A 316 10.23 -4.84 -26.30
N CYS A 317 9.20 -4.08 -25.87
CA CYS A 317 8.74 -4.13 -24.49
C CYS A 317 8.17 -5.52 -24.15
N TYR A 318 7.27 -6.03 -24.99
CA TYR A 318 6.60 -7.31 -24.76
C TYR A 318 7.57 -8.50 -24.75
N HIS A 319 8.63 -8.46 -25.56
CA HIS A 319 9.69 -9.46 -25.55
C HIS A 319 10.24 -9.70 -24.13
N ASN A 320 10.59 -8.63 -23.40
CA ASN A 320 11.14 -8.77 -22.06
C ASN A 320 10.05 -9.05 -21.01
N LEU A 321 8.91 -8.37 -21.12
CA LEU A 321 7.81 -8.47 -20.15
C LEU A 321 7.17 -9.87 -20.16
N ASP A 322 6.90 -10.44 -21.33
CA ASP A 322 6.25 -11.76 -21.44
C ASP A 322 7.19 -12.88 -20.95
N ALA A 323 8.48 -12.76 -21.23
CA ALA A 323 9.49 -13.67 -20.68
C ALA A 323 9.51 -13.58 -19.14
N PHE A 324 9.56 -12.38 -18.57
CA PHE A 324 9.54 -12.20 -17.11
C PHE A 324 8.26 -12.75 -16.47
N VAL A 325 7.10 -12.50 -17.06
CA VAL A 325 5.82 -13.05 -16.60
C VAL A 325 5.84 -14.58 -16.63
N ARG A 326 6.39 -15.18 -17.70
CA ARG A 326 6.50 -16.64 -17.79
C ARG A 326 7.38 -17.21 -16.68
N LEU A 327 8.47 -16.53 -16.33
CA LEU A 327 9.32 -16.94 -15.20
C LEU A 327 8.52 -16.94 -13.89
N ILE A 328 7.78 -15.86 -13.62
CA ILE A 328 6.95 -15.74 -12.41
C ILE A 328 5.91 -16.86 -12.38
N ALA A 329 5.18 -17.09 -13.46
CA ALA A 329 4.15 -18.13 -13.54
C ALA A 329 4.73 -19.52 -13.28
N LEU A 330 5.89 -19.84 -13.87
CA LEU A 330 6.56 -21.13 -13.65
C LEU A 330 7.10 -21.28 -12.23
N LEU A 331 7.66 -20.22 -11.64
CA LEU A 331 8.10 -20.23 -10.24
C LEU A 331 6.92 -20.45 -9.29
N VAL A 332 5.77 -19.79 -9.51
CA VAL A 332 4.55 -20.02 -8.71
C VAL A 332 4.05 -21.45 -8.87
N LYS A 333 3.95 -21.97 -10.10
CA LYS A 333 3.47 -23.34 -10.36
C LYS A 333 4.35 -24.40 -9.69
N HIS A 334 5.67 -24.22 -9.71
CA HIS A 334 6.63 -25.19 -9.19
C HIS A 334 7.14 -24.87 -7.78
N SER A 335 6.60 -23.85 -7.09
CA SER A 335 7.00 -23.51 -5.73
C SER A 335 6.48 -24.52 -4.72
N GLY A 336 7.38 -25.14 -3.94
CA GLY A 336 7.03 -26.21 -3.00
C GLY A 336 6.49 -27.47 -3.68
N GLU A 337 6.02 -28.42 -2.86
CA GLU A 337 5.43 -29.67 -3.34
C GLU A 337 4.11 -29.43 -4.12
N ALA A 338 3.69 -30.41 -4.93
CA ALA A 338 2.51 -30.29 -5.78
C ALA A 338 1.21 -29.98 -5.00
N THR A 339 1.11 -30.47 -3.77
CA THR A 339 -0.04 -30.28 -2.86
C THR A 339 0.07 -29.03 -1.99
N ASN A 340 1.25 -28.40 -1.91
CA ASN A 340 1.49 -27.25 -1.05
C ASN A 340 1.00 -25.96 -1.72
N THR A 341 -0.31 -25.72 -1.64
CA THR A 341 -0.96 -24.54 -2.21
C THR A 341 -0.57 -23.24 -1.50
N VAL A 342 -0.28 -23.30 -0.21
CA VAL A 342 0.07 -22.14 0.63
C VAL A 342 1.35 -21.48 0.12
N THR A 343 2.41 -22.25 -0.15
CA THR A 343 3.69 -21.69 -0.60
C THR A 343 3.56 -21.02 -1.97
N LYS A 344 2.77 -21.61 -2.87
CA LYS A 344 2.48 -21.04 -4.21
C LYS A 344 1.76 -19.70 -4.09
N ILE A 345 0.72 -19.64 -3.25
CA ILE A 345 -0.06 -18.42 -3.04
C ILE A 345 0.75 -17.35 -2.31
N ASN A 346 1.56 -17.72 -1.31
CA ASN A 346 2.43 -16.77 -0.63
C ASN A 346 3.45 -16.15 -1.60
N LEU A 347 4.08 -16.96 -2.46
CA LEU A 347 4.98 -16.46 -3.50
C LEU A 347 4.24 -15.54 -4.50
N LEU A 348 3.05 -15.92 -4.96
CA LEU A 348 2.24 -15.10 -5.85
C LEU A 348 1.94 -13.72 -5.22
N ASN A 349 1.45 -13.70 -3.98
CA ASN A 349 1.13 -12.46 -3.29
C ASN A 349 2.39 -11.61 -3.07
N LYS A 350 3.52 -12.23 -2.72
CA LYS A 350 4.79 -11.55 -2.57
C LYS A 350 5.24 -10.87 -3.86
N VAL A 351 5.21 -11.58 -4.99
CA VAL A 351 5.58 -11.03 -6.30
C VAL A 351 4.62 -9.93 -6.73
N LEU A 352 3.31 -10.12 -6.59
CA LEU A 352 2.32 -9.08 -6.88
C LEU A 352 2.57 -7.83 -6.03
N GLY A 353 2.86 -8.01 -4.74
CA GLY A 353 3.22 -6.93 -3.83
C GLY A 353 4.46 -6.16 -4.27
N ILE A 354 5.51 -6.86 -4.69
CA ILE A 354 6.74 -6.24 -5.23
C ILE A 354 6.42 -5.40 -6.47
N VAL A 355 5.66 -5.95 -7.43
CA VAL A 355 5.28 -5.21 -8.65
C VAL A 355 4.42 -3.99 -8.32
N VAL A 356 3.48 -4.11 -7.37
CA VAL A 356 2.68 -2.99 -6.87
C VAL A 356 3.55 -1.91 -6.24
N GLY A 357 4.50 -2.28 -5.39
CA GLY A 357 5.39 -1.31 -4.75
C GLY A 357 6.29 -0.58 -5.76
N VAL A 358 6.84 -1.29 -6.75
CA VAL A 358 7.60 -0.68 -7.85
C VAL A 358 6.71 0.24 -8.69
N LEU A 359 5.44 -0.12 -8.92
CA LEU A 359 4.48 0.74 -9.64
C LEU A 359 4.20 2.02 -8.88
N LEU A 360 3.85 1.93 -7.60
CA LEU A 360 3.50 3.09 -6.79
C LEU A 360 4.69 4.04 -6.69
N GLN A 361 5.90 3.51 -6.49
CA GLN A 361 7.10 4.32 -6.45
C GLN A 361 7.40 4.99 -7.81
N ASP A 362 7.30 4.26 -8.93
CA ASP A 362 7.50 4.84 -10.25
C ASP A 362 6.45 5.92 -10.54
N HIS A 363 5.20 5.69 -10.14
CA HIS A 363 4.11 6.67 -10.25
C HIS A 363 4.40 7.94 -9.44
N ASP A 364 4.85 7.79 -8.18
CA ASP A 364 5.18 8.90 -7.29
C ASP A 364 6.41 9.70 -7.77
N VAL A 365 7.41 9.03 -8.32
CA VAL A 365 8.66 9.68 -8.78
C VAL A 365 8.50 10.29 -10.17
N ARG A 366 7.86 9.59 -11.12
CA ARG A 366 7.74 10.03 -12.52
C ARG A 366 6.56 10.97 -12.76
N GLN A 367 5.52 10.89 -11.93
CA GLN A 367 4.32 11.74 -12.04
C GLN A 367 3.74 11.73 -13.47
N SER A 368 3.79 12.86 -14.18
CA SER A 368 3.26 12.99 -15.55
C SER A 368 3.96 12.11 -16.59
N GLU A 369 5.21 11.71 -16.33
CA GLU A 369 5.97 10.84 -17.24
C GLU A 369 5.68 9.35 -17.03
N PHE A 370 4.93 8.99 -15.98
CA PHE A 370 4.62 7.60 -15.64
C PHE A 370 4.04 6.80 -16.81
N GLN A 371 4.57 5.60 -17.05
CA GLN A 371 4.11 4.69 -18.11
C GLN A 371 3.43 3.44 -17.54
N GLN A 372 2.13 3.30 -17.80
CA GLN A 372 1.33 2.14 -17.33
C GLN A 372 1.61 0.83 -18.09
N LEU A 373 2.22 0.87 -19.29
CA LEU A 373 2.41 -0.28 -20.18
C LEU A 373 3.09 -1.50 -19.52
N PRO A 374 4.26 -1.37 -18.88
CA PRO A 374 4.95 -2.53 -18.29
C PRO A 374 4.09 -3.21 -17.22
N TYR A 375 3.52 -2.44 -16.31
CA TYR A 375 2.69 -2.96 -15.22
C TYR A 375 1.40 -3.59 -15.73
N HIS A 376 0.72 -2.94 -16.68
CA HIS A 376 -0.47 -3.49 -17.31
C HIS A 376 -0.18 -4.86 -17.92
N ARG A 377 0.90 -4.96 -18.72
CA ARG A 377 1.30 -6.20 -19.38
C ARG A 377 1.65 -7.29 -18.38
N ILE A 378 2.40 -6.97 -17.32
CA ILE A 378 2.75 -7.92 -16.26
C ILE A 378 1.49 -8.50 -15.63
N PHE A 379 0.55 -7.65 -15.16
CA PHE A 379 -0.65 -8.13 -14.49
C PHE A 379 -1.55 -8.94 -15.41
N ILE A 380 -1.83 -8.47 -16.63
CA ILE A 380 -2.76 -9.18 -17.52
C ILE A 380 -2.19 -10.51 -17.99
N MET A 381 -0.91 -10.56 -18.37
CA MET A 381 -0.30 -11.79 -18.85
C MET A 381 -0.15 -12.81 -17.72
N LEU A 382 0.21 -12.36 -16.51
CA LEU A 382 0.30 -13.24 -15.34
C LEU A 382 -1.06 -13.80 -14.95
N LEU A 383 -2.12 -12.97 -15.00
CA LEU A 383 -3.49 -13.42 -14.77
C LEU A 383 -3.88 -14.52 -15.76
N LEU A 384 -3.54 -14.37 -17.04
CA LEU A 384 -3.86 -15.35 -18.07
C LEU A 384 -3.09 -16.66 -17.90
N GLU A 385 -1.79 -16.58 -17.63
CA GLU A 385 -0.92 -17.73 -17.34
C GLU A 385 -1.44 -18.54 -16.14
N LEU A 386 -1.83 -17.87 -15.05
CA LEU A 386 -2.32 -18.53 -13.84
C LEU A 386 -3.80 -18.95 -13.91
N ASN A 387 -4.50 -18.65 -15.01
CA ASN A 387 -5.86 -19.13 -15.31
C ASN A 387 -5.89 -20.17 -16.44
N ALA A 388 -4.73 -20.65 -16.88
CA ALA A 388 -4.62 -21.76 -17.82
C ALA A 388 -5.32 -23.02 -17.26
N PRO A 389 -5.88 -23.88 -18.13
CA PRO A 389 -6.59 -25.10 -17.73
C PRO A 389 -5.59 -26.21 -17.31
N GLU A 390 -4.94 -26.01 -16.17
CA GLU A 390 -4.01 -26.95 -15.54
C GLU A 390 -4.51 -27.30 -14.13
N HIS A 391 -4.50 -28.59 -13.76
CA HIS A 391 -5.03 -29.06 -12.47
C HIS A 391 -4.42 -28.31 -11.26
N VAL A 392 -3.11 -28.05 -11.28
CA VAL A 392 -2.42 -27.30 -10.20
C VAL A 392 -2.92 -25.86 -10.06
N LEU A 393 -3.39 -25.24 -11.15
CA LEU A 393 -3.91 -23.88 -11.14
C LEU A 393 -5.38 -23.86 -10.73
N GLU A 394 -6.15 -24.88 -11.11
CA GLU A 394 -7.55 -25.04 -10.71
C GLU A 394 -7.69 -25.15 -9.19
N THR A 395 -6.79 -25.88 -8.52
CA THR A 395 -6.83 -26.05 -7.06
C THR A 395 -6.57 -24.75 -6.29
N ILE A 396 -5.84 -23.80 -6.88
CA ILE A 396 -5.51 -22.51 -6.26
C ILE A 396 -6.24 -21.33 -6.91
N ASN A 397 -7.18 -21.57 -7.83
CA ASN A 397 -7.73 -20.55 -8.71
C ASN A 397 -8.42 -19.42 -7.93
N PHE A 398 -9.23 -19.77 -6.92
CA PHE A 398 -9.93 -18.77 -6.12
C PHE A 398 -8.94 -17.89 -5.31
N GLN A 399 -7.90 -18.47 -4.73
CA GLN A 399 -6.86 -17.72 -4.02
C GLN A 399 -6.04 -16.84 -4.97
N THR A 400 -5.77 -17.30 -6.19
CA THR A 400 -5.16 -16.50 -7.26
C THR A 400 -6.03 -15.30 -7.61
N LEU A 401 -7.34 -15.50 -7.85
CA LEU A 401 -8.29 -14.42 -8.12
C LEU A 401 -8.36 -13.43 -6.97
N THR A 402 -8.35 -13.92 -5.72
CA THR A 402 -8.29 -13.08 -4.52
C THR A 402 -7.03 -12.22 -4.48
N ALA A 403 -5.86 -12.79 -4.79
CA ALA A 403 -4.62 -12.03 -4.85
C ALA A 403 -4.66 -10.92 -5.91
N PHE A 404 -5.19 -11.19 -7.10
CA PHE A 404 -5.38 -10.16 -8.13
C PHE A 404 -6.40 -9.09 -7.72
N CYS A 405 -7.52 -9.47 -7.11
CA CYS A 405 -8.50 -8.50 -6.60
C CYS A 405 -7.88 -7.56 -5.55
N ASN A 406 -7.12 -8.11 -4.60
CA ASN A 406 -6.46 -7.32 -3.58
C ASN A 406 -5.41 -6.37 -4.20
N THR A 407 -4.64 -6.87 -5.18
CA THR A 407 -3.72 -6.05 -5.98
C THR A 407 -4.44 -4.88 -6.66
N PHE A 408 -5.56 -5.14 -7.34
CA PHE A 408 -6.34 -4.10 -8.01
C PHE A 408 -7.01 -3.14 -7.02
N HIS A 409 -7.46 -3.62 -5.86
CA HIS A 409 -7.98 -2.74 -4.82
C HIS A 409 -6.92 -1.78 -4.27
N ILE A 410 -5.69 -2.27 -4.04
CA ILE A 410 -4.55 -1.44 -3.61
C ILE A 410 -4.22 -0.40 -4.68
N LEU A 411 -4.20 -0.82 -5.96
CA LEU A 411 -3.94 0.03 -7.13
C LEU A 411 -5.17 0.83 -7.61
N ARG A 412 -6.21 0.95 -6.79
CA ARG A 412 -7.42 1.70 -7.17
C ARG A 412 -7.08 3.12 -7.66
N PRO A 413 -7.89 3.71 -8.55
CA PRO A 413 -7.55 4.99 -9.19
C PRO A 413 -7.35 6.17 -8.23
N THR A 414 -7.91 6.15 -7.02
CA THR A 414 -7.64 7.16 -5.99
C THR A 414 -6.24 7.06 -5.39
N LYS A 415 -5.56 5.92 -5.53
CA LYS A 415 -4.17 5.68 -5.08
C LYS A 415 -3.18 5.81 -6.23
N ALA A 416 -3.49 5.25 -7.41
CA ALA A 416 -2.63 5.31 -8.59
C ALA A 416 -3.37 5.94 -9.80
N PRO A 417 -3.64 7.26 -9.80
CA PRO A 417 -4.45 7.90 -10.83
C PRO A 417 -3.85 7.80 -12.24
N GLY A 418 -2.51 7.77 -12.37
CA GLY A 418 -1.83 7.57 -13.65
C GLY A 418 -2.03 6.18 -14.27
N PHE A 419 -2.53 5.22 -13.50
CA PHE A 419 -2.76 3.83 -13.90
C PHE A 419 -4.24 3.54 -14.23
N VAL A 420 -5.14 4.53 -14.14
CA VAL A 420 -6.60 4.32 -14.18
C VAL A 420 -7.12 3.64 -15.45
N TYR A 421 -6.51 3.87 -16.61
CA TYR A 421 -6.94 3.25 -17.86
C TYR A 421 -6.59 1.77 -17.92
N ALA A 422 -5.33 1.43 -17.64
CA ALA A 422 -4.89 0.04 -17.52
C ALA A 422 -5.65 -0.67 -16.39
N TRP A 423 -5.89 0.00 -15.27
CA TRP A 423 -6.68 -0.54 -14.17
C TRP A 423 -8.09 -0.92 -14.61
N LEU A 424 -8.78 -0.03 -15.36
CA LEU A 424 -10.10 -0.34 -15.90
C LEU A 424 -10.04 -1.49 -16.91
N GLU A 425 -9.04 -1.54 -17.78
CA GLU A 425 -8.83 -2.68 -18.70
C GLU A 425 -8.64 -4.01 -17.96
N LEU A 426 -7.92 -4.01 -16.83
CA LEU A 426 -7.68 -5.21 -16.02
C LEU A 426 -8.98 -5.72 -15.36
N ILE A 427 -9.69 -4.85 -14.66
CA ILE A 427 -10.93 -5.25 -13.96
C ILE A 427 -12.08 -5.56 -14.92
N SER A 428 -12.03 -5.02 -16.15
CA SER A 428 -13.02 -5.30 -17.20
C SER A 428 -12.61 -6.41 -18.17
N HIS A 429 -11.46 -7.05 -17.95
CA HIS A 429 -11.00 -8.10 -18.83
C HIS A 429 -11.94 -9.31 -18.80
N ARG A 430 -12.34 -9.81 -19.97
CA ARG A 430 -13.34 -10.89 -20.12
C ARG A 430 -13.05 -12.13 -19.28
N ILE A 431 -11.78 -12.54 -19.16
CA ILE A 431 -11.39 -13.71 -18.36
C ILE A 431 -11.52 -13.42 -16.87
N PHE A 432 -11.18 -12.20 -16.44
CA PHE A 432 -11.31 -11.79 -15.05
C PHE A 432 -12.78 -11.75 -14.63
N ILE A 433 -13.64 -11.08 -15.43
CA ILE A 433 -15.10 -11.04 -15.21
C ILE A 433 -15.68 -12.46 -15.15
N ALA A 434 -15.40 -13.30 -16.15
CA ALA A 434 -15.95 -14.66 -16.20
C ALA A 434 -15.51 -15.51 -14.99
N ARG A 435 -14.24 -15.41 -14.58
CA ARG A 435 -13.73 -16.14 -13.42
C ARG A 435 -14.33 -15.64 -12.10
N MET A 436 -14.47 -14.33 -11.93
CA MET A 436 -15.02 -13.70 -10.72
C MET A 436 -16.53 -13.91 -10.57
N LEU A 437 -17.29 -13.75 -11.66
CA LEU A 437 -18.75 -13.69 -11.59
C LEU A 437 -19.45 -14.99 -12.03
N ALA A 438 -18.87 -15.76 -12.96
CA ALA A 438 -19.50 -16.97 -13.50
C ALA A 438 -18.93 -18.27 -12.92
N HIS A 439 -17.61 -18.42 -12.89
CA HIS A 439 -16.97 -19.71 -12.58
C HIS A 439 -16.67 -19.92 -11.09
N THR A 440 -16.67 -18.86 -10.28
CA THR A 440 -16.44 -18.99 -8.84
C THR A 440 -17.70 -19.53 -8.15
N PRO A 441 -17.64 -20.69 -7.48
CA PRO A 441 -18.80 -21.31 -6.87
C PRO A 441 -19.35 -20.46 -5.72
N GLN A 442 -20.65 -20.58 -5.46
CA GLN A 442 -21.35 -19.86 -4.39
C GLN A 442 -21.19 -18.32 -4.49
N GLN A 443 -20.89 -17.80 -5.68
CA GLN A 443 -20.74 -16.37 -5.94
C GLN A 443 -19.72 -15.67 -5.03
N LYS A 444 -18.73 -16.39 -4.49
CA LYS A 444 -17.73 -15.83 -3.56
C LYS A 444 -16.91 -14.69 -4.16
N GLY A 445 -16.81 -14.61 -5.48
CA GLY A 445 -16.14 -13.52 -6.18
C GLY A 445 -16.98 -12.23 -6.29
N TRP A 446 -18.30 -12.30 -6.12
CA TRP A 446 -19.18 -11.15 -6.31
C TRP A 446 -18.86 -9.99 -5.35
N PRO A 447 -18.72 -10.18 -4.03
CA PRO A 447 -18.42 -9.06 -3.12
C PRO A 447 -17.10 -8.37 -3.48
N MET A 448 -16.11 -9.15 -3.90
CA MET A 448 -14.78 -8.65 -4.26
C MET A 448 -14.82 -7.82 -5.55
N TYR A 449 -15.56 -8.30 -6.55
CA TYR A 449 -15.75 -7.56 -7.80
C TYR A 449 -16.60 -6.29 -7.59
N ALA A 450 -17.64 -6.36 -6.75
CA ALA A 450 -18.43 -5.20 -6.35
C ALA A 450 -17.57 -4.14 -5.66
N GLN A 451 -16.64 -4.54 -4.80
CA GLN A 451 -15.69 -3.61 -4.17
C GLN A 451 -14.84 -2.86 -5.21
N LEU A 452 -14.35 -3.53 -6.25
CA LEU A 452 -13.60 -2.89 -7.34
C LEU A 452 -14.48 -1.88 -8.10
N LEU A 453 -15.73 -2.21 -8.41
CA LEU A 453 -16.66 -1.26 -9.03
C LEU A 453 -16.94 -0.06 -8.12
N ILE A 454 -17.08 -0.28 -6.81
CA ILE A 454 -17.23 0.80 -5.83
C ILE A 454 -15.98 1.71 -5.84
N ASP A 455 -14.77 1.16 -5.90
CA ASP A 455 -13.55 1.96 -6.01
C ASP A 455 -13.53 2.83 -7.27
N LEU A 456 -13.98 2.28 -8.41
CA LEU A 456 -14.15 3.03 -9.66
C LEU A 456 -15.17 4.16 -9.52
N PHE A 457 -16.35 3.88 -8.97
CA PHE A 457 -17.40 4.88 -8.81
C PHE A 457 -17.00 5.98 -7.82
N LYS A 458 -16.35 5.63 -6.70
CA LYS A 458 -15.81 6.60 -5.75
C LYS A 458 -14.78 7.53 -6.40
N TYR A 459 -13.92 6.99 -7.27
CA TYR A 459 -12.97 7.81 -8.03
C TYR A 459 -13.67 8.75 -9.02
N LEU A 460 -14.69 8.26 -9.75
CA LEU A 460 -15.42 9.05 -10.73
C LEU A 460 -16.32 10.12 -10.11
N ALA A 461 -16.89 9.85 -8.94
CA ALA A 461 -17.90 10.68 -8.28
C ALA A 461 -17.58 12.19 -8.23
N PRO A 462 -16.40 12.64 -7.75
CA PRO A 462 -16.08 14.07 -7.70
C PRO A 462 -16.07 14.72 -9.10
N PHE A 463 -15.63 14.01 -10.13
CA PHE A 463 -15.59 14.53 -11.50
C PHE A 463 -16.97 14.56 -12.13
N LEU A 464 -17.81 13.54 -11.88
CA LEU A 464 -19.14 13.43 -12.46
C LEU A 464 -20.16 14.39 -11.81
N ARG A 465 -19.89 14.91 -10.60
CA ARG A 465 -20.69 15.99 -10.01
C ARG A 465 -20.55 17.31 -10.78
N ASN A 466 -19.44 17.50 -11.48
CA ASN A 466 -19.20 18.69 -12.30
C ASN A 466 -19.91 18.56 -13.65
N VAL A 467 -20.43 19.67 -14.16
CA VAL A 467 -21.13 19.71 -15.46
C VAL A 467 -20.17 19.52 -16.64
N GLU A 468 -18.90 19.93 -16.49
CA GLU A 468 -17.88 19.82 -17.53
C GLU A 468 -16.88 18.71 -17.22
N LEU A 469 -16.88 17.66 -18.05
CA LEU A 469 -15.90 16.57 -18.00
C LEU A 469 -14.77 16.84 -18.98
N THR A 470 -13.53 16.73 -18.51
CA THR A 470 -12.35 16.76 -19.39
C THR A 470 -12.36 15.56 -20.34
N LYS A 471 -11.70 15.69 -21.50
CA LYS A 471 -11.62 14.61 -22.51
C LYS A 471 -11.10 13.27 -21.92
N PRO A 472 -10.07 13.23 -21.06
CA PRO A 472 -9.67 12.00 -20.37
C PRO A 472 -10.81 11.37 -19.56
N MET A 473 -11.52 12.18 -18.76
CA MET A 473 -12.63 11.68 -17.93
C MET A 473 -13.82 11.19 -18.77
N GLN A 474 -14.10 11.81 -19.93
CA GLN A 474 -15.11 11.31 -20.86
C GLN A 474 -14.77 9.93 -21.42
N ILE A 475 -13.50 9.66 -21.74
CA ILE A 475 -13.05 8.35 -22.20
C ILE A 475 -13.24 7.31 -21.10
N LEU A 476 -12.81 7.65 -19.87
CA LEU A 476 -12.96 6.77 -18.72
C LEU A 476 -14.44 6.45 -18.44
N TYR A 477 -15.30 7.48 -18.42
CA TYR A 477 -16.74 7.32 -18.23
C TYR A 477 -17.39 6.43 -19.30
N LYS A 478 -17.04 6.61 -20.58
CA LYS A 478 -17.50 5.72 -21.66
C LYS A 478 -17.02 4.28 -21.47
N GLY A 479 -15.80 4.08 -20.97
CA GLY A 479 -15.29 2.78 -20.55
C GLY A 479 -16.17 2.16 -19.47
N THR A 480 -16.46 2.91 -18.40
CA THR A 480 -17.33 2.48 -17.30
C THR A 480 -18.73 2.07 -17.78
N LEU A 481 -19.34 2.85 -18.68
CA LEU A 481 -20.63 2.51 -19.27
C LEU A 481 -20.59 1.18 -20.04
N ARG A 482 -19.51 0.93 -20.81
CA ARG A 482 -19.35 -0.34 -21.54
C ARG A 482 -19.24 -1.53 -20.59
N VAL A 483 -18.49 -1.39 -19.50
CA VAL A 483 -18.39 -2.44 -18.47
C VAL A 483 -19.77 -2.72 -17.88
N LEU A 484 -20.50 -1.69 -17.47
CA LEU A 484 -21.83 -1.87 -16.90
C LEU A 484 -22.84 -2.45 -17.89
N LEU A 485 -22.75 -2.13 -19.18
CA LEU A 485 -23.58 -2.75 -20.22
C LEU A 485 -23.31 -4.25 -20.34
N VAL A 486 -22.04 -4.65 -20.29
CA VAL A 486 -21.67 -6.09 -20.26
C VAL A 486 -22.23 -6.74 -19.00
N LEU A 487 -22.09 -6.11 -17.83
CA LEU A 487 -22.61 -6.66 -16.57
C LEU A 487 -24.14 -6.74 -16.56
N LEU A 488 -24.84 -5.75 -17.10
CA LEU A 488 -26.30 -5.75 -17.19
C LEU A 488 -26.79 -6.88 -18.10
N HIS A 489 -26.10 -7.12 -19.21
CA HIS A 489 -26.45 -8.20 -20.14
C HIS A 489 -26.09 -9.58 -19.58
N ASP A 490 -24.84 -9.75 -19.13
CA ASP A 490 -24.26 -11.05 -18.80
C ASP A 490 -24.49 -11.48 -17.33
N PHE A 491 -24.67 -10.52 -16.42
CA PHE A 491 -24.76 -10.74 -14.97
C PHE A 491 -25.76 -9.79 -14.28
N PRO A 492 -27.03 -9.70 -14.73
CA PRO A 492 -27.98 -8.74 -14.17
C PRO A 492 -28.27 -9.00 -12.68
N GLU A 493 -28.26 -10.26 -12.22
CA GLU A 493 -28.46 -10.61 -10.81
C GLU A 493 -27.37 -10.00 -9.91
N PHE A 494 -26.12 -9.92 -10.40
CA PHE A 494 -25.04 -9.26 -9.68
C PHE A 494 -25.31 -7.77 -9.51
N LEU A 495 -25.78 -7.08 -10.56
CA LEU A 495 -26.16 -5.68 -10.44
C LEU A 495 -27.37 -5.50 -9.51
N CYS A 496 -28.32 -6.44 -9.51
CA CYS A 496 -29.46 -6.44 -8.59
C CYS A 496 -29.01 -6.51 -7.13
N ASP A 497 -28.14 -7.46 -6.79
CA ASP A 497 -27.76 -7.68 -5.39
C ASP A 497 -26.96 -6.52 -4.79
N TYR A 498 -26.15 -5.84 -5.63
CA TYR A 498 -25.27 -4.75 -5.19
C TYR A 498 -25.77 -3.35 -5.56
N HIS A 499 -27.00 -3.22 -6.10
CA HIS A 499 -27.54 -1.94 -6.59
C HIS A 499 -27.49 -0.82 -5.55
N TYR A 500 -27.79 -1.14 -4.28
CA TYR A 500 -27.79 -0.17 -3.18
C TYR A 500 -26.39 0.41 -2.96
N GLY A 501 -25.38 -0.46 -2.81
CA GLY A 501 -23.99 -0.05 -2.60
C GLY A 501 -23.43 0.76 -3.77
N PHE A 502 -23.81 0.43 -5.02
CA PHE A 502 -23.41 1.22 -6.18
C PHE A 502 -24.13 2.57 -6.25
N CYS A 503 -25.43 2.61 -6.00
CA CYS A 503 -26.19 3.86 -6.06
C CYS A 503 -25.80 4.85 -4.96
N ASP A 504 -25.33 4.37 -3.81
CA ASP A 504 -24.86 5.22 -2.70
C ASP A 504 -23.61 6.03 -3.07
N VAL A 505 -22.72 5.45 -3.90
CA VAL A 505 -21.47 6.11 -4.31
C VAL A 505 -21.56 6.86 -5.64
N ILE A 506 -22.59 6.60 -6.46
CA ILE A 506 -22.80 7.26 -7.75
C ILE A 506 -23.58 8.57 -7.55
N PRO A 507 -23.07 9.73 -8.01
CA PRO A 507 -23.80 10.99 -7.89
C PRO A 507 -25.21 10.96 -8.51
N PRO A 508 -26.23 11.60 -7.89
CA PRO A 508 -27.61 11.53 -8.37
C PRO A 508 -27.83 12.08 -9.78
N ASN A 509 -27.00 13.03 -10.23
CA ASN A 509 -27.05 13.60 -11.59
C ASN A 509 -26.58 12.62 -12.68
N CYS A 510 -25.96 11.49 -12.32
CA CYS A 510 -25.49 10.47 -13.25
C CYS A 510 -26.63 9.52 -13.69
N ILE A 511 -27.68 10.07 -14.28
CA ILE A 511 -28.94 9.35 -14.58
C ILE A 511 -28.69 8.08 -15.40
N GLN A 512 -27.93 8.17 -16.50
CA GLN A 512 -27.65 7.00 -17.35
C GLN A 512 -26.94 5.89 -16.58
N LEU A 513 -25.95 6.25 -15.76
CA LEU A 513 -25.15 5.28 -15.00
C LEU A 513 -26.02 4.55 -13.96
N ARG A 514 -26.84 5.29 -13.22
CA ARG A 514 -27.78 4.72 -12.25
C ARG A 514 -28.84 3.87 -12.92
N ASN A 515 -29.38 4.32 -14.06
CA ASN A 515 -30.39 3.55 -14.80
C ASN A 515 -29.86 2.20 -15.27
N LEU A 516 -28.60 2.08 -15.71
CA LEU A 516 -28.02 0.78 -16.08
C LEU A 516 -28.04 -0.22 -14.92
N ILE A 517 -27.82 0.26 -13.70
CA ILE A 517 -27.81 -0.57 -12.49
C ILE A 517 -29.25 -0.89 -12.05
N LEU A 518 -30.11 0.12 -11.97
CA LEU A 518 -31.49 -0.01 -11.50
C LEU A 518 -32.43 -0.70 -12.52
N SER A 519 -31.99 -0.83 -13.77
CA SER A 519 -32.71 -1.60 -14.80
C SER A 519 -32.35 -3.08 -14.77
N ALA A 520 -31.42 -3.51 -13.91
CA ALA A 520 -31.13 -4.91 -13.74
C ALA A 520 -32.29 -5.60 -13.01
N PHE A 521 -32.70 -6.77 -13.50
CA PHE A 521 -33.67 -7.65 -12.86
C PHE A 521 -33.27 -9.12 -13.11
N PRO A 522 -33.67 -10.07 -12.25
CA PRO A 522 -33.32 -11.48 -12.43
C PRO A 522 -33.78 -12.02 -13.79
N ARG A 523 -32.93 -12.79 -14.49
CA ARG A 523 -33.22 -13.26 -15.87
C ARG A 523 -34.50 -14.06 -16.02
N ASN A 524 -34.90 -14.75 -14.96
CA ASN A 524 -36.10 -15.58 -14.94
C ASN A 524 -37.38 -14.79 -14.62
N MET A 525 -37.27 -13.50 -14.31
CA MET A 525 -38.40 -12.61 -14.07
C MET A 525 -38.93 -12.06 -15.40
N ARG A 526 -40.25 -12.15 -15.61
CA ARG A 526 -40.92 -11.48 -16.72
C ARG A 526 -41.58 -10.20 -16.22
N LEU A 527 -41.06 -9.06 -16.63
CA LEU A 527 -41.69 -7.78 -16.33
C LEU A 527 -42.89 -7.58 -17.26
N PRO A 528 -44.08 -7.23 -16.74
CA PRO A 528 -45.20 -6.85 -17.59
C PRO A 528 -44.87 -5.56 -18.35
N ASP A 529 -45.39 -5.41 -19.55
CA ASP A 529 -45.25 -4.17 -20.32
C ASP A 529 -45.94 -3.02 -19.56
N PRO A 530 -45.19 -1.98 -19.13
CA PRO A 530 -45.75 -0.83 -18.42
C PRO A 530 -46.86 -0.09 -19.18
N PHE A 531 -46.92 -0.24 -20.51
CA PHE A 531 -47.94 0.36 -21.35
C PHE A 531 -49.19 -0.51 -21.54
N THR A 532 -49.26 -1.67 -20.88
CA THR A 532 -50.45 -2.54 -20.92
C THR A 532 -51.65 -1.82 -20.29
N PRO A 533 -52.75 -1.59 -21.03
CA PRO A 533 -53.94 -0.96 -20.47
C PRO A 533 -54.51 -1.75 -19.29
N ASN A 534 -54.88 -1.06 -18.21
CA ASN A 534 -55.41 -1.66 -16.99
C ASN A 534 -54.45 -2.62 -16.25
N LEU A 535 -53.13 -2.45 -16.42
CA LEU A 535 -52.14 -3.21 -15.66
C LEU A 535 -52.38 -3.05 -14.14
N LYS A 536 -52.68 -4.15 -13.47
CA LYS A 536 -52.81 -4.19 -12.01
C LYS A 536 -51.45 -4.51 -11.41
N VAL A 537 -50.82 -3.51 -10.78
CA VAL A 537 -49.62 -3.72 -9.97
C VAL A 537 -50.08 -4.34 -8.65
N GLY A 538 -49.94 -5.66 -8.51
CA GLY A 538 -50.09 -6.32 -7.21
C GLY A 538 -48.92 -5.91 -6.32
N LEU A 539 -49.23 -5.32 -5.15
CA LEU A 539 -48.24 -5.00 -4.11
C LEU A 539 -47.64 -6.26 -3.49
#